data_AF-A0A916QG65-F1
#
_entry.id   AF-A0A916QG65-F1
#
_cell.length_a   1.000
_cell.length_b   1.000
_cell.length_c   1.000
_cell.angle_alpha   90.00
_cell.angle_beta   90.00
_cell.angle_gamma   90.00
#
_symmetry.space_group_name_H-M   'P 1'
#
loop_
_entity.id
_entity.type
_entity.pdbx_description
1 polymer ?
#
loop_
_entity_poly.entity_id
_entity_poly.type
_entity_poly.pdbx_seq_one_letter_code
_entity_poly.pdbx_strand_id
1 'polypeptide(L)'
;MTWFEIVRIVALGLFLLILFALVKVENKRVFVKALLLLLIMIVVSTLCVVLLYLIDILTFGVTLNLKLGGQFLWLALILILAGIILYYFLRFLDRLHEIQIATLTVIEYYIQWTLIYVTVYQVAFSELGSDAIKKITKINASNLLDPSILVLFILPALISSWIAVVLLKNHKKAL
;
A
#
# COMPACT_ATOMS: atom_id res chain seq x y z
N MET A 1 -0.42 28.16 -1.91
CA MET A 1 -0.04 27.02 -1.04
C MET A 1 -0.65 27.30 0.32
N THR A 2 -1.70 26.56 0.72
CA THR A 2 -2.45 26.88 1.95
C THR A 2 -1.73 26.34 3.17
N TRP A 3 -1.87 27.01 4.32
CA TRP A 3 -1.24 26.63 5.60
C TRP A 3 -1.46 25.14 5.97
N PHE A 4 -2.61 24.57 5.60
CA PHE A 4 -2.92 23.16 5.79
C PHE A 4 -2.11 22.20 4.91
N GLU A 5 -1.76 22.58 3.67
CA GLU A 5 -0.87 21.80 2.80
C GLU A 5 0.53 21.70 3.40
N ILE A 6 1.01 22.81 3.97
CA ILE A 6 2.32 22.88 4.64
C ILE A 6 2.30 21.97 5.87
N VAL A 7 1.26 22.05 6.71
CA VAL A 7 1.12 21.18 7.90
C VAL A 7 1.08 19.69 7.51
N ARG A 8 0.43 19.34 6.38
CA ARG A 8 0.34 17.95 5.89
C ARG A 8 1.67 17.42 5.37
N ILE A 9 2.37 18.21 4.55
CA ILE A 9 3.70 17.86 4.04
C ILE A 9 4.71 17.79 5.20
N VAL A 10 4.60 18.69 6.17
CA VAL A 10 5.43 18.70 7.39
C VAL A 10 5.12 17.50 8.28
N ALA A 11 3.86 17.06 8.40
CA ALA A 11 3.49 15.87 9.17
C ALA A 11 4.00 14.57 8.51
N LEU A 12 3.87 14.44 7.18
CA LEU A 12 4.45 13.34 6.41
C LEU A 12 5.98 13.34 6.48
N GLY A 13 6.60 14.52 6.37
CA GLY A 13 8.03 14.71 6.52
C GLY A 13 8.52 14.38 7.94
N LEU A 14 7.78 14.77 8.97
CA LEU A 14 8.07 14.44 10.37
C LEU A 14 7.90 12.95 10.65
N PHE A 15 6.88 12.30 10.08
CA PHE A 15 6.69 10.87 10.21
C PHE A 15 7.87 10.10 9.58
N LEU A 16 8.28 10.49 8.36
CA LEU A 16 9.46 9.94 7.70
C LEU A 16 10.76 10.24 8.45
N LEU A 17 10.89 11.44 9.05
CA LEU A 17 12.04 11.83 9.86
C LEU A 17 12.11 11.09 11.20
N ILE A 18 10.98 10.87 11.87
CA ILE A 18 10.92 10.09 13.12
C ILE A 18 11.29 8.63 12.83
N LEU A 19 10.78 8.06 11.74
CA LEU A 19 11.18 6.73 11.29
C LEU A 19 12.67 6.66 10.92
N PHE A 20 13.22 7.71 10.32
CA PHE A 20 14.64 7.80 9.99
C PHE A 20 15.54 8.03 11.22
N ALA A 21 15.07 8.80 12.20
CA ALA A 21 15.79 9.14 13.43
C ALA A 21 15.80 8.01 14.46
N LEU A 22 14.79 7.13 14.47
CA LEU A 22 14.74 5.96 15.34
C LEU A 22 15.75 4.86 14.96
N VAL A 23 16.48 5.00 13.85
CA VAL A 23 17.35 3.93 13.31
C VAL A 23 18.83 4.20 13.60
N LYS A 24 19.43 3.30 14.41
CA LYS A 24 20.89 3.21 14.63
C LYS A 24 21.65 3.08 13.29
N VAL A 25 22.80 3.76 13.20
CA VAL A 25 23.55 4.04 11.96
C VAL A 25 23.90 2.80 11.11
N GLU A 26 24.12 1.63 11.72
CA GLU A 26 24.39 0.39 10.98
C GLU A 26 23.17 -0.13 10.17
N ASN A 27 21.94 0.08 10.66
CA ASN A 27 20.72 -0.44 10.03
C ASN A 27 20.16 0.49 8.93
N LYS A 28 20.77 1.65 8.70
CA LYS A 28 20.28 2.62 7.70
C LYS A 28 20.28 2.06 6.27
N ARG A 29 21.25 1.21 5.91
CA ARG A 29 21.31 0.57 4.59
C ARG A 29 20.16 -0.42 4.38
N VAL A 30 19.81 -1.21 5.40
CA VAL A 30 18.69 -2.15 5.37
C VAL A 30 17.37 -1.38 5.19
N PHE A 31 17.24 -0.25 5.88
CA PHE A 31 16.06 0.61 5.80
C PHE A 31 15.87 1.25 4.41
N VAL A 32 16.92 1.83 3.84
CA VAL A 32 16.86 2.42 2.48
C VAL A 32 16.60 1.34 1.43
N LYS A 33 17.23 0.16 1.55
CA LYS A 33 16.95 -0.98 0.66
C LYS A 33 15.49 -1.44 0.78
N ALA A 34 14.95 -1.53 2.00
CA ALA A 34 13.56 -1.89 2.25
C ALA A 34 12.61 -0.87 1.63
N LEU A 35 12.88 0.43 1.78
CA LEU A 35 12.07 1.49 1.20
C LEU A 35 12.06 1.44 -0.33
N LEU A 36 13.24 1.29 -0.95
CA LEU A 36 13.36 1.20 -2.40
C LEU A 36 12.65 -0.04 -2.94
N LEU A 37 12.85 -1.19 -2.28
CA LEU A 37 12.17 -2.43 -2.64
C LEU A 37 10.65 -2.31 -2.49
N LEU A 38 10.17 -1.67 -1.43
CA LEU A 38 8.73 -1.40 -1.23
C LEU A 38 8.16 -0.52 -2.36
N LEU A 39 8.86 0.52 -2.78
CA LEU A 39 8.41 1.38 -3.89
C LEU A 39 8.27 0.57 -5.19
N ILE A 40 9.25 -0.29 -5.50
CA ILE A 40 9.18 -1.20 -6.65
C ILE A 40 7.99 -2.14 -6.49
N MET A 41 7.80 -2.73 -5.31
CA MET A 41 6.69 -3.65 -5.03
C MET A 41 5.33 -2.97 -5.21
N ILE A 42 5.16 -1.73 -4.76
CA ILE A 42 3.91 -0.98 -4.95
C ILE A 42 3.62 -0.80 -6.45
N VAL A 43 4.61 -0.40 -7.26
CA VAL A 43 4.43 -0.21 -8.71
C VAL A 43 4.12 -1.53 -9.43
N VAL A 44 4.84 -2.60 -9.11
CA VAL A 44 4.58 -3.92 -9.72
C VAL A 44 3.22 -4.45 -9.27
N SER A 45 2.86 -4.27 -8.00
CA SER A 45 1.59 -4.68 -7.44
C SER A 45 0.40 -3.95 -8.09
N THR A 46 0.48 -2.63 -8.26
CA THR A 46 -0.58 -1.87 -8.94
C THR A 46 -0.76 -2.33 -10.38
N LEU A 47 0.35 -2.54 -11.12
CA LEU A 47 0.29 -3.10 -12.48
C LEU A 47 -0.35 -4.48 -12.50
N CYS A 48 0.01 -5.38 -11.58
CA CYS A 48 -0.60 -6.70 -11.47
C CYS A 48 -2.11 -6.64 -11.19
N VAL A 49 -2.54 -5.80 -10.23
CA VAL A 49 -3.96 -5.64 -9.90
C VAL A 49 -4.74 -5.09 -11.08
N VAL A 50 -4.22 -4.06 -11.76
CA VAL A 50 -4.87 -3.47 -12.94
C VAL A 50 -4.96 -4.49 -14.08
N LEU A 51 -3.91 -5.26 -14.33
CA LEU A 51 -3.92 -6.31 -15.37
C LEU A 51 -4.94 -7.41 -15.05
N LEU A 52 -4.99 -7.88 -13.81
CA LEU A 52 -5.98 -8.90 -13.41
C LEU A 52 -7.41 -8.38 -13.53
N TYR A 53 -7.64 -7.11 -13.19
CA TYR A 53 -8.94 -6.48 -13.35
C TYR A 53 -9.33 -6.29 -14.83
N LEU A 54 -8.38 -5.94 -15.68
CA LEU A 54 -8.60 -5.86 -17.14
C LEU A 54 -8.92 -7.23 -17.75
N ILE A 55 -8.19 -8.27 -17.34
CA ILE A 55 -8.45 -9.65 -17.77
C ILE A 55 -9.87 -10.06 -17.38
N ASP A 56 -10.27 -9.79 -16.13
CA ASP A 56 -11.62 -10.09 -15.63
C ASP A 56 -12.72 -9.47 -16.50
N ILE A 57 -12.59 -8.18 -16.83
CA ILE A 57 -13.52 -7.47 -17.72
C ILE A 57 -13.57 -8.13 -19.12
N LEU A 58 -12.41 -8.51 -19.67
CA LEU A 58 -12.33 -9.09 -21.01
C LEU A 58 -12.85 -10.53 -21.09
N THR A 59 -12.61 -11.35 -20.07
CA THR A 59 -12.99 -12.77 -20.09
C THR A 59 -14.42 -13.02 -19.66
N PHE A 60 -14.88 -12.30 -18.63
CA PHE A 60 -16.21 -12.53 -18.08
C PHE A 60 -17.22 -11.54 -18.63
N GLY A 61 -16.81 -10.42 -19.23
CA GLY A 61 -17.69 -9.45 -19.91
C GLY A 61 -18.78 -8.87 -19.01
N VAL A 62 -18.65 -9.03 -17.69
CA VAL A 62 -19.77 -8.91 -16.77
C VAL A 62 -19.41 -7.90 -15.68
N THR A 63 -20.08 -6.75 -15.75
CA THR A 63 -20.51 -6.06 -14.53
C THR A 63 -21.53 -6.97 -13.85
N LEU A 64 -21.00 -7.84 -12.99
CA LEU A 64 -21.72 -8.87 -12.24
C LEU A 64 -22.80 -8.17 -11.42
N ASN A 65 -24.04 -8.56 -11.67
CA ASN A 65 -25.23 -8.26 -10.88
C ASN A 65 -25.15 -8.98 -9.50
N LEU A 66 -23.97 -8.98 -8.90
CA LEU A 66 -23.69 -9.53 -7.59
C LEU A 66 -24.12 -8.50 -6.55
N LYS A 67 -24.82 -8.98 -5.53
CA LYS A 67 -24.99 -8.25 -4.28
C LYS A 67 -23.62 -7.75 -3.81
N LEU A 68 -23.59 -6.56 -3.19
CA LEU A 68 -22.37 -5.89 -2.69
C LEU A 68 -21.36 -6.83 -1.99
N GLY A 69 -21.84 -7.84 -1.24
CA GLY A 69 -20.98 -8.85 -0.61
C GLY A 69 -20.19 -9.74 -1.57
N GLY A 70 -20.73 -10.06 -2.75
CA GLY A 70 -20.03 -10.82 -3.77
C GLY A 70 -18.88 -10.04 -4.40
N GLN A 71 -19.09 -8.75 -4.71
CA GLN A 71 -18.08 -7.88 -5.32
C GLN A 71 -16.85 -7.70 -4.41
N PHE A 72 -17.08 -7.60 -3.10
CA PHE A 72 -15.98 -7.53 -2.13
C PHE A 72 -15.11 -8.81 -2.13
N LEU A 73 -15.74 -9.99 -2.12
CA LEU A 73 -15.04 -11.27 -2.17
C LEU A 73 -14.22 -11.43 -3.46
N TRP A 74 -14.77 -11.00 -4.60
CA TRP A 74 -14.04 -11.01 -5.88
C TRP A 74 -12.81 -10.11 -5.87
N LEU A 75 -12.95 -8.89 -5.35
CA LEU A 75 -11.83 -7.98 -5.19
C LEU A 75 -10.75 -8.58 -4.27
N ALA A 76 -11.14 -9.16 -3.13
CA ALA A 76 -10.22 -9.85 -2.24
C ALA A 76 -9.48 -11.00 -2.94
N LEU A 77 -10.16 -11.78 -3.79
CA LEU A 77 -9.56 -12.85 -4.56
C LEU A 77 -8.53 -12.33 -5.57
N ILE A 78 -8.83 -11.23 -6.27
CA ILE A 78 -7.87 -10.54 -7.15
C ILE A 78 -6.65 -10.09 -6.37
N LEU A 79 -6.82 -9.52 -5.17
CA LEU A 79 -5.70 -9.08 -4.32
C LEU A 79 -4.80 -10.24 -3.87
N ILE A 80 -5.40 -11.37 -3.49
CA ILE A 80 -4.66 -12.58 -3.11
C ILE A 80 -3.86 -13.11 -4.32
N LEU A 81 -4.49 -13.21 -5.49
CA LEU A 81 -3.81 -13.63 -6.72
C LEU A 81 -2.67 -12.69 -7.10
N ALA A 82 -2.89 -11.38 -7.03
CA ALA A 82 -1.85 -10.38 -7.24
C ALA A 82 -0.69 -10.56 -6.25
N GLY A 83 -0.99 -10.80 -4.97
CA GLY A 83 0.02 -11.08 -3.94
C GLY A 83 0.84 -12.34 -4.22
N ILE A 84 0.22 -13.41 -4.74
CA ILE A 84 0.92 -14.64 -5.13
C ILE A 84 1.83 -14.40 -6.34
N ILE A 85 1.36 -13.68 -7.36
CA ILE A 85 2.20 -13.33 -8.53
C ILE A 85 3.39 -12.49 -8.08
N LEU A 86 3.14 -11.49 -7.24
CA LEU A 86 4.17 -10.62 -6.68
C LEU A 86 5.16 -11.38 -5.79
N TYR A 87 4.72 -12.43 -5.09
CA TYR A 87 5.61 -13.33 -4.36
C TYR A 87 6.62 -14.01 -5.29
N TYR A 88 6.19 -14.52 -6.46
CA TYR A 88 7.12 -15.10 -7.42
C TYR A 88 8.12 -14.08 -7.97
N PHE A 89 7.67 -12.86 -8.23
CA PHE A 89 8.54 -11.75 -8.59
C PHE A 89 9.57 -11.44 -7.48
N LEU A 90 9.12 -11.38 -6.23
CA LEU A 90 10.00 -11.12 -5.09
C LEU A 90 11.00 -12.25 -4.86
N ARG A 91 10.58 -13.50 -5.06
CA ARG A 91 11.46 -14.69 -5.01
C ARG A 91 12.51 -14.64 -6.13
N PHE A 92 12.16 -14.14 -7.31
CA PHE A 92 13.11 -13.92 -8.39
C PHE A 92 14.16 -12.86 -8.00
N LEU A 93 13.73 -11.71 -7.45
CA LEU A 93 14.64 -10.69 -6.94
C LEU A 93 15.53 -11.20 -5.80
N ASP A 94 14.98 -12.06 -4.94
CA ASP A 94 15.70 -12.67 -3.83
C ASP A 94 16.88 -13.53 -4.30
N ARG A 95 16.71 -14.27 -5.40
CA ARG A 95 17.82 -15.04 -6.00
C ARG A 95 18.92 -14.14 -6.58
N LEU A 96 18.58 -12.92 -7.00
CA LEU A 96 19.54 -12.00 -7.62
C LEU A 96 20.34 -11.19 -6.58
N HIS A 97 19.70 -10.79 -5.47
CA HIS A 97 20.27 -9.81 -4.53
C HIS A 97 20.29 -10.27 -3.06
N GLU A 98 19.88 -11.51 -2.76
CA GLU A 98 19.74 -12.08 -1.41
C GLU A 98 19.09 -11.12 -0.41
N ILE A 99 17.76 -11.12 -0.37
CA ILE A 99 17.00 -10.25 0.52
C ILE A 99 17.04 -10.81 1.93
N GLN A 100 17.67 -10.08 2.84
CA GLN A 100 17.73 -10.46 4.26
C GLN A 100 16.34 -10.45 4.91
N ILE A 101 16.10 -11.36 5.87
CA ILE A 101 14.85 -11.41 6.65
C ILE A 101 14.59 -10.09 7.39
N ALA A 102 15.65 -9.41 7.84
CA ALA A 102 15.55 -8.08 8.45
C ALA A 102 14.93 -7.06 7.48
N THR A 103 15.32 -7.07 6.20
CA THR A 103 14.77 -6.19 5.17
C THR A 103 13.28 -6.46 4.98
N LEU A 104 12.89 -7.73 4.84
CA LEU A 104 11.47 -8.12 4.72
C LEU A 104 10.64 -7.68 5.94
N THR A 105 11.22 -7.77 7.14
CA THR A 105 10.54 -7.36 8.37
C THR A 105 10.35 -5.84 8.42
N VAL A 106 11.31 -5.05 7.94
CA VAL A 106 11.16 -3.59 7.83
C VAL A 106 10.09 -3.23 6.79
N ILE A 107 10.05 -3.92 5.65
CA ILE A 107 9.00 -3.73 4.63
C ILE A 107 7.61 -4.03 5.21
N GLU A 108 7.48 -5.14 5.93
CA GLU A 108 6.24 -5.51 6.62
C GLU A 108 5.77 -4.40 7.56
N TYR A 109 6.68 -3.84 8.37
CA TYR A 109 6.36 -2.71 9.25
C TYR A 109 5.96 -1.46 8.48
N TYR A 110 6.66 -1.10 7.41
CA TYR A 110 6.24 0.05 6.59
C TYR A 110 4.84 -0.11 6.05
N ILE A 111 4.52 -1.30 5.53
CA ILE A 111 3.20 -1.57 4.97
C ILE A 111 2.14 -1.46 6.08
N GLN A 112 2.36 -2.09 7.24
CA GLN A 112 1.43 -2.04 8.37
C GLN A 112 1.19 -0.62 8.86
N TRP A 113 2.24 0.17 9.07
CA TRP A 113 2.10 1.57 9.50
C TRP A 113 1.42 2.44 8.45
N THR A 114 1.70 2.22 7.16
CA THR A 114 1.03 2.94 6.08
C THR A 114 -0.45 2.57 6.00
N LEU A 115 -0.81 1.29 6.16
CA LEU A 115 -2.20 0.84 6.18
C LEU A 115 -2.97 1.49 7.34
N ILE A 116 -2.37 1.52 8.54
CA ILE A 116 -2.97 2.20 9.70
C ILE A 116 -3.19 3.68 9.38
N TYR A 117 -2.17 4.37 8.88
CA TYR A 117 -2.26 5.79 8.54
C TYR A 117 -3.36 6.07 7.51
N VAL A 118 -3.38 5.32 6.40
CA VAL A 118 -4.38 5.49 5.32
C VAL A 118 -5.79 5.21 5.83
N THR A 119 -5.98 4.18 6.65
CA THR A 119 -7.30 3.83 7.20
C THR A 119 -7.79 4.87 8.19
N VAL A 120 -6.92 5.33 9.11
CA VAL A 120 -7.25 6.40 10.05
C VAL A 120 -7.57 7.69 9.31
N TYR A 121 -6.78 8.03 8.28
CA TYR A 121 -7.05 9.19 7.42
C TYR A 121 -8.39 9.05 6.70
N GLN A 122 -8.71 7.88 6.14
CA GLN A 122 -10.02 7.61 5.54
C GLN A 122 -11.14 7.87 6.55
N VAL A 123 -11.16 7.17 7.69
CA VAL A 123 -12.23 7.31 8.70
C VAL A 123 -12.37 8.75 9.19
N ALA A 124 -11.26 9.44 9.45
CA ALA A 124 -11.24 10.83 9.93
C ALA A 124 -11.86 11.82 8.93
N PHE A 125 -11.65 11.62 7.62
CA PHE A 125 -12.09 12.58 6.60
C PHE A 125 -13.35 12.15 5.83
N SER A 126 -13.65 10.84 5.72
CA SER A 126 -14.81 10.32 4.99
C SER A 126 -16.00 9.98 5.90
N GLU A 127 -15.78 9.50 7.12
CA GLU A 127 -16.87 9.08 8.04
C GLU A 127 -17.15 10.10 9.14
N LEU A 128 -16.11 10.69 9.74
CA LEU A 128 -16.23 11.70 10.81
C LEU A 128 -16.47 13.13 10.28
N GLY A 129 -16.34 13.33 8.97
CA GLY A 129 -16.51 14.60 8.28
C GLY A 129 -17.97 14.96 7.93
N SER A 130 -18.92 14.77 8.85
CA SER A 130 -20.27 15.32 8.70
C SER A 130 -20.23 16.84 8.90
N ASP A 131 -20.43 17.58 7.80
CA ASP A 131 -20.72 19.02 7.62
C ASP A 131 -19.84 20.11 8.29
N ALA A 132 -19.21 19.88 9.43
CA ALA A 132 -18.39 20.87 10.14
C ALA A 132 -17.01 21.09 9.49
N ILE A 133 -16.36 20.01 9.03
CA ILE A 133 -15.02 20.07 8.41
C ILE A 133 -15.12 20.55 6.95
N LYS A 134 -16.16 20.14 6.21
CA LYS A 134 -16.41 20.60 4.82
C LYS A 134 -16.57 22.12 4.70
N LYS A 135 -17.06 22.81 5.73
CA LYS A 135 -17.15 24.28 5.78
C LYS A 135 -15.78 24.96 6.00
N ILE A 136 -14.85 24.30 6.68
CA ILE A 136 -13.49 24.80 6.93
C ILE A 136 -12.57 24.48 5.75
N THR A 137 -12.79 23.35 5.08
CA THR A 137 -12.04 22.92 3.89
C THR A 137 -12.77 23.28 2.60
N LYS A 138 -13.02 24.57 2.37
CA LYS A 138 -13.38 25.10 1.04
C LYS A 138 -12.13 25.18 0.14
N ILE A 139 -11.34 24.11 0.14
CA ILE A 139 -10.09 23.99 -0.60
C ILE A 139 -10.33 22.84 -1.56
N ASN A 140 -10.37 23.16 -2.86
CA ASN A 140 -10.25 22.20 -3.95
C ASN A 140 -9.01 21.35 -3.68
N ALA A 141 -9.21 20.22 -3.00
CA ALA A 141 -8.22 19.18 -2.90
C ALA A 141 -7.98 18.73 -4.34
N SER A 142 -6.80 19.05 -4.87
CA SER A 142 -6.33 18.48 -6.13
C SER A 142 -6.61 16.97 -6.08
N ASN A 143 -7.37 16.46 -7.06
CA ASN A 143 -7.96 15.12 -7.10
C ASN A 143 -7.02 13.96 -6.71
N LEU A 144 -5.70 14.14 -6.73
CA LEU A 144 -4.70 13.13 -6.34
C LEU A 144 -4.67 12.77 -4.85
N LEU A 145 -5.16 13.63 -3.94
CA LEU A 145 -5.13 13.40 -2.47
C LEU A 145 -6.53 13.23 -1.86
N ASP A 146 -7.54 12.97 -2.69
CA ASP A 146 -8.86 12.57 -2.21
C ASP A 146 -8.69 11.24 -1.43
N PRO A 147 -9.17 11.14 -0.16
CA PRO A 147 -9.16 9.90 0.60
C PRO A 147 -9.67 8.70 -0.21
N SER A 148 -10.66 8.92 -1.07
CA SER A 148 -11.28 7.91 -1.91
C SER A 148 -10.30 7.35 -2.96
N ILE A 149 -9.47 8.21 -3.55
CA ILE A 149 -8.49 7.83 -4.58
C ILE A 149 -7.27 7.16 -3.95
N LEU A 150 -6.83 7.63 -2.79
CA LEU A 150 -5.79 6.97 -1.99
C LEU A 150 -6.18 5.54 -1.64
N VAL A 151 -7.39 5.34 -1.14
CA VAL A 151 -7.94 4.03 -0.77
C VAL A 151 -8.05 3.11 -1.99
N LEU A 152 -8.53 3.62 -3.12
CA LEU A 152 -8.75 2.84 -4.34
C LEU A 152 -7.46 2.24 -4.92
N PHE A 153 -6.34 2.97 -4.87
CA PHE A 153 -5.09 2.52 -5.51
C PHE A 153 -4.05 2.00 -4.52
N ILE A 154 -3.91 2.63 -3.35
CA ILE A 154 -2.82 2.33 -2.41
C ILE A 154 -3.15 1.10 -1.57
N LEU A 155 -4.38 0.95 -1.07
CA LEU A 155 -4.72 -0.19 -0.21
C LEU A 155 -4.59 -1.53 -0.95
N PRO A 156 -5.15 -1.71 -2.16
CA PRO A 156 -4.90 -2.91 -2.97
C PRO A 156 -3.43 -3.28 -3.10
N ALA A 157 -2.60 -2.29 -3.45
CA ALA A 157 -1.18 -2.49 -3.70
C ALA A 157 -0.41 -2.85 -2.42
N LEU A 158 -0.74 -2.20 -1.30
CA LEU A 158 -0.14 -2.48 0.00
C LEU A 158 -0.52 -3.88 0.51
N ILE A 159 -1.79 -4.27 0.40
CA ILE A 159 -2.27 -5.59 0.83
C ILE A 159 -1.59 -6.70 0.02
N SER A 160 -1.58 -6.58 -1.31
CA SER A 160 -0.90 -7.53 -2.20
C SER A 160 0.61 -7.60 -1.92
N SER A 161 1.26 -6.44 -1.71
CA SER A 161 2.67 -6.36 -1.31
C SER A 161 2.94 -7.05 0.02
N TRP A 162 2.07 -6.88 1.01
CA TRP A 162 2.20 -7.52 2.32
C TRP A 162 2.09 -9.04 2.23
N ILE A 163 1.11 -9.55 1.47
CA ILE A 163 0.96 -10.99 1.21
C ILE A 163 2.26 -11.56 0.62
N ALA A 164 2.84 -10.88 -0.38
CA ALA A 164 4.09 -11.33 -1.01
C ALA A 164 5.26 -11.38 -0.02
N VAL A 165 5.41 -10.36 0.83
CA VAL A 165 6.46 -10.30 1.87
C VAL A 165 6.31 -11.44 2.88
N VAL A 166 5.10 -11.65 3.39
CA VAL A 166 4.82 -12.71 4.38
C VAL A 166 5.12 -14.09 3.80
N LEU A 167 4.70 -14.35 2.56
CA LEU A 167 4.98 -15.62 1.88
C LEU A 167 6.48 -15.87 1.70
N LEU A 168 7.25 -14.85 1.29
CA LEU A 168 8.71 -14.99 1.13
C LEU A 168 9.41 -15.18 2.47
N LYS A 169 9.00 -14.45 3.51
CA LYS A 169 9.54 -14.59 4.86
C LYS A 169 9.31 -16.00 5.42
N ASN A 170 8.11 -16.55 5.21
CA ASN A 170 7.79 -17.90 5.61
C ASN A 170 8.58 -18.95 4.80
N HIS A 171 8.72 -18.75 3.49
CA HIS A 171 9.54 -19.63 2.64
C HIS A 171 11.00 -19.69 3.12
N LYS A 172 11.60 -18.54 3.45
CA LYS A 172 12.98 -18.46 3.95
C LYS A 172 13.19 -19.08 5.34
N LYS A 173 12.17 -19.09 6.20
CA LYS A 173 12.24 -19.72 7.53
C LYS A 173 12.09 -21.24 7.49
N ALA A 174 11.52 -21.77 6.40
CA ALA A 174 11.30 -23.20 6.21
C ALA A 174 12.49 -23.90 5.53
N LEU A 175 13.44 -23.12 4.98
CA LEU A 175 14.72 -23.57 4.45
C LEU A 175 15.77 -23.56 5.56
#